data_AF-A0AAD6JEN8-F1
#
_entry.id   AF-A0AAD6JEN8-F1
#
_cell.length_a   1.000
_cell.length_b   1.000
_cell.length_c   1.000
_cell.angle_alpha   90.00
_cell.angle_beta   90.00
_cell.angle_gamma   90.00
#
_symmetry.space_group_name_H-M   'P 1'
#
loop_
_entity.id
_entity.type
_entity.pdbx_description
1 polymer ?
#
loop_
_entity_poly.entity_id
_entity_poly.type
_entity_poly.pdbx_seq_one_letter_code
_entity_poly.pdbx_strand_id
1 'polypeptide(L)'
;MMVAMEELLYSYAVDIVFNGHVHAYERSNRVYNYTLDPCGPVHIVVGDGGNREKMAVVHADEPGNCPDPTTTPDQHIGGFCAFNFTTGPAAGQFCWDKQPDYSAFRESSFGHGILEVKNQTWALWTWHRNQDSRSGIGDQIYIVRQPDKCPVRTTTTLVLSSHDPVLEVSAAPISLASPWHSHESS
;
A
#
# COMPACT_ATOMS: atom_id res chain seq x y z
N MET A 1 1.94 9.15 5.54
CA MET A 1 0.76 8.30 5.26
C MET A 1 1.03 6.83 5.55
N MET A 2 2.04 6.21 4.94
CA MET A 2 2.39 4.79 5.14
C MET A 2 2.40 4.37 6.63
N VAL A 3 3.24 5.02 7.46
CA VAL A 3 3.36 4.73 8.90
C VAL A 3 2.01 4.75 9.66
N ALA A 4 1.05 5.55 9.21
CA ALA A 4 -0.23 5.69 9.89
C ALA A 4 -1.27 4.63 9.49
N MET A 5 -1.17 4.05 8.28
CA MET A 5 -2.23 3.22 7.69
C MET A 5 -1.79 1.82 7.27
N GLU A 6 -0.50 1.60 7.00
CA GLU A 6 -0.02 0.36 6.41
C GLU A 6 -0.33 -0.85 7.29
N GLU A 7 -0.14 -0.76 8.61
CA GLU A 7 -0.48 -1.84 9.54
C GLU A 7 -1.98 -2.16 9.54
N LEU A 8 -2.85 -1.15 9.50
CA LEU A 8 -4.28 -1.36 9.43
C LEU A 8 -4.67 -2.08 8.13
N LEU A 9 -4.18 -1.61 6.98
CA LEU A 9 -4.47 -2.22 5.68
C LEU A 9 -3.90 -3.64 5.59
N TYR A 10 -2.70 -3.86 6.12
CA TYR A 10 -2.08 -5.19 6.20
C TYR A 10 -2.89 -6.14 7.08
N SER A 11 -3.35 -5.69 8.25
CA SER A 11 -4.19 -6.51 9.16
C SER A 11 -5.51 -6.94 8.51
N TYR A 12 -6.05 -6.14 7.59
CA TYR A 12 -7.23 -6.47 6.80
C TYR A 12 -6.92 -7.20 5.49
N ALA A 13 -5.68 -7.66 5.32
CA ALA A 13 -5.22 -8.44 4.18
C ALA A 13 -5.52 -7.78 2.82
N VAL A 14 -5.24 -6.47 2.71
CA VAL A 14 -5.32 -5.76 1.42
C VAL A 14 -4.41 -6.44 0.40
N ASP A 15 -4.98 -6.82 -0.75
CA ASP A 15 -4.27 -7.59 -1.78
C ASP A 15 -3.42 -6.71 -2.71
N ILE A 16 -3.95 -5.53 -3.10
CA ILE A 16 -3.36 -4.64 -4.10
C ILE A 16 -3.62 -3.18 -3.70
N VAL A 17 -2.63 -2.31 -3.89
CA VAL A 17 -2.74 -0.85 -3.76
C VAL A 17 -2.40 -0.20 -5.09
N PHE A 18 -3.32 0.61 -5.63
CA PHE A 18 -3.07 1.43 -6.81
C PHE A 18 -2.86 2.89 -6.41
N ASN A 19 -1.84 3.54 -6.97
CA ASN A 19 -1.63 4.96 -6.82
C ASN A 19 -1.09 5.61 -8.10
N GLY A 20 -1.13 6.94 -8.14
CA GLY A 20 -0.51 7.76 -9.18
C GLY A 20 0.60 8.64 -8.60
N HIS A 21 0.57 9.92 -8.94
CA HIS A 21 1.51 10.98 -8.52
C HIS A 21 2.88 10.92 -9.19
N VAL A 22 3.62 9.81 -9.07
CA VAL A 22 4.88 9.65 -9.81
C VAL A 22 4.57 9.39 -11.28
N HIS A 23 5.13 10.22 -12.17
CA HIS A 23 4.92 10.12 -13.62
C HIS A 23 5.79 9.02 -14.24
N ALA A 24 5.54 7.78 -13.86
CA ALA A 24 6.12 6.57 -14.40
C ALA A 24 5.26 5.37 -14.00
N TYR A 25 5.56 4.22 -14.59
CA TYR A 25 5.00 2.94 -14.17
C TYR A 25 5.96 2.23 -13.21
N GLU A 26 5.43 1.70 -12.11
CA GLU A 26 6.19 0.82 -11.21
C GLU A 26 5.26 -0.21 -10.55
N ARG A 27 5.74 -1.45 -10.41
CA ARG A 27 5.09 -2.52 -9.68
C ARG A 27 6.05 -3.11 -8.67
N SER A 28 5.60 -3.22 -7.42
CA SER A 28 6.36 -3.86 -6.35
C SER A 28 6.23 -5.39 -6.39
N ASN A 29 7.18 -6.06 -5.73
CA ASN A 29 6.91 -7.36 -5.12
C ASN A 29 5.97 -7.17 -3.93
N ARG A 30 5.40 -8.26 -3.39
CA ARG A 30 4.63 -8.17 -2.15
C ARG A 30 5.53 -7.69 -1.02
N VAL A 31 5.11 -6.61 -0.35
CA VAL A 31 5.94 -5.89 0.61
C VAL A 31 5.07 -5.39 1.76
N TYR A 32 5.63 -5.41 2.96
CA TYR A 32 5.05 -4.78 4.15
C TYR A 32 6.19 -4.18 4.97
N ASN A 33 6.08 -2.89 5.31
CA ASN A 33 7.07 -2.16 6.09
C ASN A 33 8.50 -2.33 5.51
N TYR A 34 8.63 -2.05 4.21
CA TYR A 34 9.86 -2.20 3.42
C TYR A 34 10.48 -3.62 3.38
N THR A 35 9.80 -4.63 3.90
CA THR A 35 10.26 -6.01 3.91
C THR A 35 9.45 -6.83 2.92
N LEU A 36 10.11 -7.66 2.11
CA LEU A 36 9.44 -8.62 1.24
C LEU A 36 8.60 -9.58 2.11
N ASP A 37 7.30 -9.60 1.88
CA ASP A 37 6.35 -10.36 2.70
C ASP A 37 5.31 -11.02 1.77
N PRO A 38 5.16 -12.35 1.79
CA PRO A 38 4.19 -13.04 0.93
C PRO A 38 2.72 -12.66 1.20
N CYS A 39 2.41 -12.07 2.35
CA CYS A 39 1.10 -11.54 2.73
C CYS A 39 0.96 -10.03 2.52
N GLY A 40 2.05 -9.33 2.17
CA GLY A 40 2.01 -7.91 1.86
C GLY A 40 1.20 -7.60 0.59
N PRO A 41 0.59 -6.42 0.48
CA PRO A 41 -0.02 -5.97 -0.77
C PRO A 41 1.00 -5.85 -1.90
N VAL A 42 0.52 -5.96 -3.14
CA VAL A 42 1.26 -5.50 -4.31
C VAL A 42 0.94 -4.02 -4.51
N HIS A 43 1.96 -3.17 -4.51
CA HIS A 43 1.83 -1.75 -4.82
C HIS A 43 2.08 -1.52 -6.31
N ILE A 44 1.16 -0.81 -6.96
CA ILE A 44 1.22 -0.52 -8.38
C ILE A 44 1.02 0.98 -8.59
N VAL A 45 2.05 1.61 -9.15
CA VAL A 45 2.07 3.01 -9.53
C VAL A 45 1.74 3.12 -11.02
N VAL A 46 0.65 3.80 -11.33
CA VAL A 46 0.18 4.12 -12.68
C VAL A 46 -0.09 5.63 -12.80
N GLY A 47 0.90 6.45 -12.46
CA GLY A 47 0.84 7.91 -12.59
C GLY A 47 1.25 8.42 -13.97
N ASP A 48 1.43 7.51 -14.92
CA ASP A 48 1.96 7.67 -16.26
C ASP A 48 0.88 7.97 -17.32
N GLY A 49 -0.17 8.69 -16.94
CA GLY A 49 -1.34 8.95 -17.79
C GLY A 49 -1.14 9.96 -18.95
N GLY A 50 0.06 10.54 -19.12
CA GLY A 50 0.36 11.45 -20.24
C GLY A 50 0.08 12.93 -19.97
N ASN A 51 0.18 13.39 -18.73
CA ASN A 51 0.07 14.82 -18.44
C ASN A 51 1.28 15.61 -18.97
N ARG A 52 1.19 16.95 -19.00
CA ARG A 52 2.20 17.84 -19.61
C ARG A 52 3.49 18.00 -18.80
N GLU A 53 3.51 17.54 -17.56
CA GLU A 53 4.68 17.64 -16.68
C GLU A 53 5.73 16.60 -17.09
N LYS A 54 6.92 16.69 -16.50
CA LYS A 54 8.03 15.82 -16.88
C LYS A 54 7.80 14.39 -16.40
N MET A 55 8.24 13.43 -17.22
CA MET A 55 8.30 12.02 -16.84
C MET A 55 9.35 11.81 -15.75
N ALA A 56 9.06 10.93 -14.78
CA ALA A 56 10.02 10.49 -13.78
C ALA A 56 10.96 9.45 -14.41
N VAL A 57 12.20 9.85 -14.67
CA VAL A 57 13.23 8.99 -15.30
C VAL A 57 14.44 8.73 -14.42
N VAL A 58 14.61 9.52 -13.36
CA VAL A 58 15.72 9.40 -12.42
C VAL A 58 15.27 8.56 -11.24
N HIS A 59 16.07 7.57 -10.87
CA HIS A 59 15.84 6.76 -9.68
C HIS A 59 16.70 7.22 -8.50
N ALA A 60 16.15 7.16 -7.28
CA ALA A 60 16.86 7.56 -6.07
C ALA A 60 18.07 6.68 -5.76
N ASP A 61 18.08 5.44 -6.28
CA ASP A 61 19.17 4.49 -6.16
C ASP A 61 20.29 4.64 -7.21
N GLU A 62 20.15 5.59 -8.14
CA GLU A 62 21.25 5.93 -9.05
C GLU A 62 22.35 6.72 -8.32
N PRO A 63 23.63 6.56 -8.73
CA PRO A 63 24.75 7.27 -8.11
C PRO A 63 24.55 8.80 -8.07
N GLY A 64 24.48 9.35 -6.86
CA GLY A 64 24.34 10.79 -6.62
C GLY A 64 22.90 11.33 -6.65
N ASN A 65 21.90 10.48 -6.88
CA ASN A 65 20.49 10.89 -6.99
C ASN A 65 19.67 10.64 -5.71
N CYS A 66 20.26 10.09 -4.66
CA CYS A 66 19.60 9.95 -3.37
C CYS A 66 19.34 11.35 -2.76
N PRO A 67 18.08 11.75 -2.52
CA PRO A 67 17.77 13.10 -2.06
C PRO A 67 18.09 13.28 -0.57
N ASP A 68 18.26 14.54 -0.15
CA ASP A 68 18.30 14.89 1.27
C ASP A 68 16.93 14.53 1.90
N PRO A 69 16.88 13.71 2.97
CA PRO A 69 15.63 13.30 3.61
C PRO A 69 14.71 14.48 3.93
N THR A 70 15.25 15.61 4.37
CA THR A 70 14.48 16.79 4.78
C THR A 70 13.70 17.45 3.64
N THR A 71 14.06 17.16 2.38
CA THR A 71 13.42 17.71 1.19
C THR A 71 12.29 16.83 0.64
N THR A 72 12.11 15.62 1.16
CA THR A 72 11.18 14.61 0.64
C THR A 72 9.73 14.69 1.15
N PRO A 73 9.41 15.24 2.33
CA PRO A 73 8.01 15.25 2.80
C PRO A 73 7.09 16.14 1.97
N ASP A 74 5.84 15.73 1.87
CA ASP A 74 4.78 16.56 1.32
C ASP A 74 4.58 17.82 2.19
N GLN A 75 4.70 19.00 1.58
CA GLN A 75 4.65 20.28 2.29
C GLN A 75 3.22 20.68 2.70
N HIS A 76 2.20 20.10 2.07
CA HIS A 76 0.80 20.44 2.34
C HIS A 76 0.24 19.65 3.53
N ILE A 77 0.62 18.38 3.65
CA ILE A 77 0.27 17.51 4.78
C ILE A 77 1.21 17.76 5.96
N GLY A 78 2.50 17.99 5.68
CA GLY A 78 3.54 18.16 6.69
C GLY A 78 3.90 16.87 7.44
N GLY A 79 4.80 17.03 8.42
CA GLY A 79 5.36 15.91 9.19
C GLY A 79 6.56 15.24 8.51
N PHE A 80 7.40 14.58 9.30
CA PHE A 80 8.57 13.85 8.81
C PHE A 80 8.57 12.44 9.39
N CYS A 81 8.48 11.44 8.52
CA CYS A 81 8.42 10.02 8.89
C CYS A 81 9.41 9.14 8.13
N ALA A 82 10.17 9.71 7.19
CA ALA A 82 11.07 8.97 6.31
C ALA A 82 12.48 8.96 6.91
N PHE A 83 12.74 8.00 7.80
CA PHE A 83 14.06 7.81 8.41
C PHE A 83 14.91 6.83 7.59
N ASN A 84 16.23 6.84 7.81
CA ASN A 84 17.13 5.86 7.20
C ASN A 84 16.71 4.43 7.56
N PHE A 85 16.95 3.49 6.65
CA PHE A 85 16.73 2.08 6.91
C PHE A 85 17.61 1.63 8.08
N THR A 86 17.03 0.84 8.99
CA THR A 86 17.76 0.27 10.13
C THR A 86 18.20 -1.17 9.89
N THR A 87 17.65 -1.83 8.86
CA THR A 87 17.90 -3.23 8.53
C THR A 87 17.94 -3.43 7.01
N GLY A 88 18.37 -4.61 6.55
CA GLY A 88 18.41 -4.97 5.14
C GLY A 88 19.59 -4.37 4.37
N PRO A 89 19.61 -4.50 3.03
CA PRO A 89 20.74 -4.10 2.19
C PRO A 89 21.12 -2.62 2.24
N ALA A 90 20.17 -1.74 2.57
CA ALA A 90 20.39 -0.30 2.69
C ALA A 90 20.52 0.17 4.15
N ALA A 91 20.82 -0.71 5.10
CA ALA A 91 20.93 -0.35 6.52
C ALA A 91 21.92 0.83 6.73
N GLY A 92 21.47 1.83 7.48
CA GLY A 92 22.19 3.08 7.74
C GLY A 92 22.02 4.15 6.65
N GLN A 93 21.44 3.81 5.49
CA GLN A 93 21.28 4.70 4.34
C GLN A 93 19.81 5.11 4.15
N PHE A 94 19.60 6.21 3.43
CA PHE A 94 18.27 6.68 3.05
C PHE A 94 17.78 6.02 1.75
N CYS A 95 18.69 5.71 0.82
CA CYS A 95 18.40 5.03 -0.43
C CYS A 95 19.27 3.78 -0.59
N TRP A 96 18.82 2.88 -1.45
CA TRP A 96 19.64 1.78 -1.95
C TRP A 96 20.64 2.30 -2.99
N ASP A 97 21.63 1.51 -3.37
CA ASP A 97 22.59 1.79 -4.45
C ASP A 97 22.31 0.99 -5.74
N LYS A 98 21.18 0.29 -5.74
CA LYS A 98 20.60 -0.47 -6.85
C LYS A 98 19.08 -0.45 -6.72
N GLN A 99 18.38 -0.93 -7.74
CA GLN A 99 16.94 -1.15 -7.66
C GLN A 99 16.61 -1.97 -6.39
N PRO A 100 15.78 -1.43 -5.49
CA PRO A 100 15.41 -2.14 -4.27
C PRO A 100 14.72 -3.45 -4.59
N ASP A 101 14.98 -4.51 -3.82
CA ASP A 101 14.45 -5.84 -4.11
C ASP A 101 12.90 -5.90 -4.02
N TYR A 102 12.27 -4.93 -3.35
CA TYR A 102 10.81 -4.75 -3.34
C TYR A 102 10.25 -4.13 -4.63
N SER A 103 11.07 -3.54 -5.50
CA SER A 103 10.65 -3.04 -6.82
C SER A 103 10.80 -4.16 -7.86
N ALA A 104 9.69 -4.72 -8.33
CA ALA A 104 9.72 -5.84 -9.26
C ALA A 104 9.90 -5.40 -10.72
N PHE A 105 9.28 -4.29 -11.09
CA PHE A 105 9.36 -3.71 -12.44
C PHE A 105 9.15 -2.20 -12.35
N ARG A 106 9.93 -1.42 -13.11
CA ARG A 106 9.77 0.04 -13.22
C ARG A 106 10.14 0.49 -14.63
N GLU A 107 9.32 1.35 -15.22
CA GLU A 107 9.56 1.89 -16.57
C GLU A 107 8.98 3.30 -16.73
N SER A 108 9.75 4.19 -17.35
CA SER A 108 9.36 5.56 -17.66
C SER A 108 8.71 5.67 -19.04
N SER A 109 7.52 5.11 -19.17
CA SER A 109 6.67 5.18 -20.36
C SER A 109 5.28 5.64 -19.98
N PHE A 110 4.56 6.32 -20.88
CA PHE A 110 3.14 6.57 -20.66
C PHE A 110 2.34 5.30 -20.94
N GLY A 111 1.23 5.13 -20.23
CA GLY A 111 0.46 3.91 -20.32
C GLY A 111 -0.82 3.91 -19.51
N HIS A 112 -1.40 2.72 -19.42
CA HIS A 112 -2.55 2.43 -18.57
C HIS A 112 -2.55 0.96 -18.16
N GLY A 113 -3.23 0.67 -17.06
CA GLY A 113 -3.35 -0.69 -16.53
C GLY A 113 -4.76 -1.25 -16.63
N ILE A 114 -4.84 -2.58 -16.71
CA ILE A 114 -6.08 -3.36 -16.72
C ILE A 114 -5.94 -4.45 -15.65
N LEU A 115 -6.88 -4.46 -14.70
CA LEU A 115 -7.02 -5.53 -13.71
C LEU A 115 -8.22 -6.40 -14.08
N GLU A 116 -7.97 -7.68 -14.33
CA GLU A 116 -9.01 -8.67 -14.60
C GLU A 116 -9.08 -9.70 -13.47
N VAL A 117 -10.04 -9.51 -12.56
CA VAL A 117 -10.32 -10.48 -11.49
C VAL A 117 -10.98 -11.71 -12.10
N LYS A 118 -10.32 -12.87 -12.01
CA LYS A 118 -10.79 -14.11 -12.63
C LYS A 118 -11.64 -14.93 -11.68
N ASN A 119 -11.27 -14.99 -10.40
CA ASN A 119 -12.01 -15.68 -9.35
C ASN A 119 -11.59 -15.17 -7.95
N GLN A 120 -11.95 -15.91 -6.89
CA GLN A 120 -11.68 -15.55 -5.48
C GLN A 120 -10.19 -15.53 -5.10
N THR A 121 -9.30 -16.09 -5.92
CA THR A 121 -7.85 -16.19 -5.64
C THR A 121 -6.95 -15.60 -6.72
N TRP A 122 -7.43 -15.45 -7.95
CA TRP A 122 -6.61 -15.01 -9.09
C TRP A 122 -7.14 -13.71 -9.69
N ALA A 123 -6.23 -12.75 -9.89
CA ALA A 123 -6.43 -11.59 -10.75
C ALA A 123 -5.25 -11.44 -11.71
N LEU A 124 -5.51 -11.08 -12.96
CA LEU A 124 -4.48 -10.75 -13.93
C LEU A 124 -4.30 -9.23 -13.97
N TRP A 125 -3.10 -8.76 -13.68
CA TRP A 125 -2.70 -7.37 -13.94
C TRP A 125 -1.95 -7.30 -15.26
N THR A 126 -2.31 -6.35 -16.11
CA THR A 126 -1.58 -6.02 -17.34
C THR A 126 -1.42 -4.51 -17.44
N TRP A 127 -0.21 -4.05 -17.73
CA TRP A 127 0.08 -2.66 -18.08
C TRP A 127 0.47 -2.55 -19.55
N HIS A 128 -0.11 -1.55 -20.22
CA HIS A 128 0.03 -1.30 -21.64
C HIS A 128 0.67 0.08 -21.86
N ARG A 129 1.75 0.10 -22.63
CA ARG A 129 2.43 1.33 -23.03
C ARG A 129 1.71 2.01 -24.18
N ASN A 130 1.68 3.33 -24.17
CA ASN A 130 1.00 4.12 -25.21
C ASN A 130 1.73 4.06 -26.56
N GLN A 131 3.05 3.85 -26.58
CA GLN A 131 3.83 3.72 -27.80
C GLN A 131 3.69 2.35 -28.48
N ASP A 132 3.17 1.35 -27.75
CA ASP A 132 2.99 0.02 -28.32
C ASP A 132 1.73 -0.04 -29.18
N SER A 133 1.65 -1.04 -30.07
CA SER A 133 0.42 -1.33 -30.79
C SER A 133 -0.69 -1.74 -29.81
N ARG A 134 -1.94 -1.79 -30.27
CA ARG A 134 -3.12 -2.07 -29.42
C ARG A 134 -3.03 -3.37 -28.59
N SER A 135 -2.15 -4.31 -28.95
CA SER A 135 -1.92 -5.58 -28.25
C SER A 135 -0.56 -5.70 -27.57
N GLY A 136 0.25 -4.64 -27.55
CA GLY A 136 1.54 -4.67 -26.85
C GLY A 136 1.34 -4.68 -25.34
N ILE A 137 2.09 -5.53 -24.67
CA ILE A 137 2.08 -5.69 -23.21
C ILE A 137 3.43 -5.19 -22.70
N GLY A 138 3.41 -4.18 -21.84
CA GLY A 138 4.63 -3.69 -21.18
C GLY A 138 4.99 -4.56 -19.98
N ASP A 139 4.01 -4.85 -19.12
CA ASP A 139 4.17 -5.72 -17.95
C ASP A 139 2.89 -6.51 -17.69
N GLN A 140 3.01 -7.73 -17.18
CA GLN A 140 1.89 -8.61 -16.90
C GLN A 140 2.22 -9.60 -15.78
N ILE A 141 1.29 -9.77 -14.84
CA ILE A 141 1.44 -10.72 -13.74
C ILE A 141 0.08 -11.23 -13.25
N TYR A 142 0.03 -12.52 -12.90
CA TYR A 142 -1.06 -13.02 -12.06
C TYR A 142 -0.78 -12.71 -10.59
N ILE A 143 -1.68 -11.94 -9.99
CA ILE A 143 -1.69 -11.68 -8.55
C ILE A 143 -2.57 -12.76 -7.92
N VAL A 144 -1.93 -13.66 -7.17
CA VAL A 144 -2.60 -14.76 -6.48
C VAL A 144 -2.66 -14.44 -4.99
N ARG A 145 -3.87 -14.38 -4.44
CA ARG A 145 -4.08 -14.22 -3.00
C ARG A 145 -4.22 -15.57 -2.31
N GLN A 146 -3.74 -15.66 -1.07
CA GLN A 146 -3.69 -16.88 -0.28
C GLN A 146 -4.42 -16.67 1.06
N PRO A 147 -5.77 -16.63 1.07
CA PRO A 147 -6.56 -16.30 2.27
C PRO A 147 -6.29 -17.22 3.46
N ASP A 148 -5.97 -18.49 3.22
CA ASP A 148 -5.68 -19.45 4.29
C ASP A 148 -4.31 -19.20 4.94
N LYS A 149 -3.35 -18.62 4.20
CA LYS A 149 -2.01 -18.30 4.72
C LYS A 149 -1.92 -16.88 5.27
N CYS A 150 -2.70 -15.98 4.68
CA CYS A 150 -2.72 -14.56 5.00
C CYS A 150 -4.16 -14.17 5.38
N PRO A 151 -4.69 -14.69 6.50
CA PRO A 151 -6.06 -14.39 6.91
C PRO A 151 -6.16 -12.94 7.36
N VAL A 152 -7.35 -12.36 7.16
CA VAL A 152 -7.72 -11.10 7.83
C VAL A 152 -7.52 -11.31 9.32
N ARG A 153 -6.68 -10.47 9.92
CA ARG A 153 -6.53 -10.39 11.37
C ARG A 153 -7.76 -9.69 11.91
N THR A 154 -8.84 -10.43 12.11
CA THR A 154 -9.92 -9.96 12.96
C THR A 154 -9.30 -9.66 14.32
N THR A 155 -9.51 -8.45 14.81
CA THR A 155 -9.36 -8.12 16.23
C THR A 155 -10.42 -8.89 17.01
N THR A 156 -10.34 -10.23 17.01
CA THR A 156 -11.04 -11.05 17.97
C THR A 156 -10.35 -10.78 19.28
N THR A 157 -11.02 -9.97 20.10
CA THR A 157 -10.94 -9.89 21.56
C THR A 157 -9.55 -10.22 22.09
N LEU A 158 -8.83 -9.22 22.61
CA LEU A 158 -7.84 -9.47 23.65
C LEU A 158 -8.51 -10.37 24.69
N VAL A 159 -8.28 -11.68 24.60
CA VAL A 159 -8.45 -12.58 25.71
C VAL A 159 -7.40 -12.06 26.66
N LEU A 160 -7.86 -11.31 27.66
CA LEU A 160 -7.09 -11.03 28.86
C LEU A 160 -6.57 -12.38 29.37
N SER A 161 -5.34 -12.72 29.00
CA SER A 161 -4.54 -13.63 29.79
C SER A 161 -4.41 -12.95 31.14
N SER A 162 -5.05 -13.57 32.13
CA SER A 162 -5.40 -13.02 33.44
C SER A 162 -4.20 -12.86 34.38
N HIS A 163 -3.13 -12.20 33.95
CA HIS A 163 -1.99 -11.85 34.80
C HIS A 163 -1.48 -10.45 34.45
N ASP A 164 -2.22 -9.42 34.87
CA ASP A 164 -1.70 -8.32 35.70
C ASP A 164 -2.77 -7.21 35.86
N PRO A 165 -2.89 -6.60 37.06
CA PRO A 165 -3.99 -5.70 37.37
C PRO A 165 -3.63 -4.22 37.11
N VAL A 166 -4.69 -3.44 36.91
CA VAL A 166 -4.80 -1.97 37.06
C VAL A 166 -4.36 -1.12 35.86
N LEU A 167 -5.35 -0.68 35.07
CA LEU A 167 -5.67 0.75 34.96
C LEU A 167 -7.04 0.94 34.31
N GLU A 168 -7.93 1.50 35.11
CA GLU A 168 -9.33 1.79 34.82
C GLU A 168 -9.42 3.09 34.00
N VAL A 169 -9.99 3.05 32.79
CA VAL A 169 -10.54 4.25 32.14
C VAL A 169 -11.93 3.90 31.60
N SER A 170 -12.92 4.43 32.30
CA SER A 170 -14.35 4.34 32.02
C SER A 170 -14.70 4.88 30.62
N ALA A 171 -15.37 4.07 29.81
CA ALA A 171 -16.14 4.53 28.66
C ALA A 171 -17.62 4.22 28.92
N ALA A 172 -18.43 5.26 29.05
CA ALA A 172 -19.88 5.15 29.25
C ALA A 172 -20.57 4.56 28.00
N PRO A 173 -21.54 3.64 28.16
CA PRO A 173 -22.31 3.13 27.02
C PRO A 173 -23.40 4.11 26.61
N ILE A 174 -23.45 4.43 25.31
CA ILE A 174 -24.62 5.06 24.67
C ILE A 174 -25.71 3.99 24.60
N SER A 175 -26.74 4.13 25.44
CA SER A 175 -27.92 3.29 25.43
C SER A 175 -28.84 3.68 24.27
N LEU A 176 -28.97 2.79 23.28
CA LEU A 176 -30.10 2.77 22.35
C LEU A 176 -31.36 2.35 23.12
N ALA A 177 -32.31 3.26 23.28
CA ALA A 177 -33.64 2.94 23.75
C ALA A 177 -34.67 3.21 22.64
N SER A 178 -35.34 2.14 22.21
CA SER A 178 -36.71 2.18 21.67
C SER A 178 -37.57 1.37 22.64
N PRO A 179 -38.78 1.83 23.01
CA PRO A 179 -39.93 0.96 22.78
C PRO A 179 -41.28 1.67 22.51
N TRP A 180 -42.00 1.09 21.54
CA TRP A 180 -43.40 0.61 21.54
C TRP A 180 -44.60 1.46 22.07
N HIS A 181 -45.55 1.66 21.13
CA HIS A 181 -47.01 1.38 21.17
C HIS A 181 -48.09 2.32 21.76
N SER A 182 -49.06 2.61 20.86
CA SER A 182 -50.54 2.69 20.99
C SER A 182 -51.19 3.60 22.03
N HIS A 183 -52.02 4.55 21.57
CA HIS A 183 -53.46 4.59 21.89
C HIS A 183 -54.23 5.63 21.06
N GLU A 184 -55.40 5.21 20.54
CA GLU A 184 -56.49 6.02 19.96
C GLU A 184 -57.32 6.78 21.03
N SER A 185 -58.18 7.68 20.52
CA SER A 185 -59.26 8.48 21.15
C SER A 185 -58.83 9.81 21.79
N SER A 186 -59.45 10.97 21.54
CA SER A 186 -60.78 11.32 21.00
C SER A 186 -60.74 12.56 20.12
#